data_AF-A0AAV6CGV8-F1
#
_entry.id   AF-A0AAV6CGV8-F1
#
_cell.length_a   1.000
_cell.length_b   1.000
_cell.length_c   1.000
_cell.angle_alpha   90.00
_cell.angle_beta   90.00
_cell.angle_gamma   90.00
#
_symmetry.space_group_name_H-M   'P 1'
#
loop_
_entity.id
_entity.type
_entity.pdbx_description
1 polymer ?
#
loop_
_entity_poly.entity_id
_entity_poly.type
_entity_poly.pdbx_seq_one_letter_code
_entity_poly.pdbx_strand_id
1 'polypeptide(L)'
;MLSKVGPSGTGAQMVLVTIWSTLAVFWIVPAIFERVYRSPIVSTLYHLPVPDEMIFEHRFRALVLNAGGWLLADLAVIMGSLHIFQGWEISAGAIAVTVAVVSLQAAVVMACATLAARHAPSLPYRLIVWLVVMGVILPVWIGSKSAVNTIGGSLQTIAGWPFWALPTGWLTRTHTEAMGEFWLSALLPIPAVICLMIGARLAYRDLKSSYTLTEEMLPHPGSIGNPLRNDEEGLQEERTRAGITEIEDRIFSREFLTPSAVRPEGIIEQTALGALNPKERELVAVFNGQEPRWTRQWKRRAILLAFLGSLAVAGQNKALALVFYLVCGVSLLAVIPLGNPLPTAFQMLFLSGTNIPLYAGFPVSFKQLASIILRISTIRWAAALPLVLAFCAACGVIGGSGVTAGVMAGLKAGWLLLVIQPLLVVMFFSSGSNDSSQFRWRQLPGLVAFLTGFALTGGLCLAVIFSRNPAVVIWCGMGALVCAWILLWAYARMFRTGKFDLLQIPQVS
;
A
#
# COMPACT_ATOMS: atom_id res chain seq x y z
N MET A 1 14.55 -24.96 -4.67
CA MET A 1 14.42 -24.97 -6.16
C MET A 1 15.19 -23.83 -6.83
N LEU A 2 15.85 -22.93 -6.07
CA LEU A 2 16.65 -21.83 -6.64
C LEU A 2 18.17 -21.98 -6.45
N SER A 3 18.66 -23.06 -5.84
CA SER A 3 20.10 -23.24 -5.54
C SER A 3 20.94 -23.86 -6.68
N LYS A 4 20.34 -24.04 -7.87
CA LYS A 4 21.04 -24.42 -9.10
C LYS A 4 20.42 -23.68 -10.28
N VAL A 5 20.41 -22.36 -10.22
CA VAL A 5 20.21 -21.56 -11.43
C VAL A 5 21.63 -21.22 -11.88
N GLY A 6 22.01 -21.67 -13.07
CA GLY A 6 23.31 -21.33 -13.65
C GLY A 6 23.47 -19.82 -13.85
N PRO A 7 24.60 -19.36 -14.42
CA PRO A 7 24.87 -17.94 -14.69
C PRO A 7 23.78 -17.21 -15.51
N SER A 8 22.80 -17.91 -16.07
CA SER A 8 21.59 -17.36 -16.73
C SER A 8 20.51 -16.83 -15.77
N GLY A 9 20.58 -17.10 -14.47
CA GLY A 9 19.57 -16.69 -13.48
C GLY A 9 19.62 -15.22 -13.07
N THR A 10 20.79 -14.62 -13.19
CA THR A 10 21.08 -13.25 -12.70
C THR A 10 20.37 -12.19 -13.54
N GLY A 11 20.27 -12.39 -14.86
CA GLY A 11 19.60 -11.44 -15.77
C GLY A 11 18.12 -11.23 -15.45
N ALA A 12 17.37 -12.30 -15.18
CA ALA A 12 15.94 -12.19 -14.90
C ALA A 12 15.64 -11.42 -13.60
N GLN A 13 16.47 -11.61 -12.57
CA GLN A 13 16.34 -10.90 -11.30
C GLN A 13 16.60 -9.39 -11.48
N MET A 14 17.65 -9.03 -12.22
CA MET A 14 17.99 -7.64 -12.51
C MET A 14 16.90 -6.94 -13.34
N VAL A 15 16.30 -7.65 -14.31
CA VAL A 15 15.16 -7.13 -15.08
C VAL A 15 13.98 -6.85 -14.15
N LEU A 16 13.74 -7.73 -13.18
CA LEU A 16 12.66 -7.55 -12.21
C LEU A 16 12.89 -6.32 -11.32
N VAL A 17 14.11 -6.08 -10.84
CA VAL A 17 14.47 -4.84 -10.12
C VAL A 17 14.25 -3.60 -10.99
N THR A 18 14.64 -3.68 -12.25
CA THR A 18 14.46 -2.60 -13.23
C THR A 18 12.99 -2.25 -13.42
N ILE A 19 12.16 -3.28 -13.69
CA ILE A 19 10.71 -3.14 -13.87
C ILE A 19 10.08 -2.59 -12.59
N TRP A 20 10.46 -3.11 -11.43
CA TRP A 20 9.93 -2.63 -10.15
C TRP A 20 10.23 -1.15 -9.92
N SER A 21 11.47 -0.74 -10.18
CA SER A 21 11.87 0.67 -10.09
C SER A 21 11.09 1.55 -11.08
N THR A 22 10.82 1.06 -12.29
CA THR A 22 9.97 1.76 -13.27
C THR A 22 8.52 1.86 -12.79
N LEU A 23 7.99 0.82 -12.14
CA LEU A 23 6.65 0.88 -11.58
C LEU A 23 6.54 1.91 -10.45
N ALA A 24 7.59 2.09 -9.68
CA ALA A 24 7.64 3.14 -8.67
C ALA A 24 7.47 4.54 -9.30
N VAL A 25 8.03 4.80 -10.50
CA VAL A 25 7.79 6.04 -11.26
C VAL A 25 6.30 6.25 -11.48
N PHE A 26 5.62 5.24 -12.02
CA PHE A 26 4.19 5.30 -12.31
C PHE A 26 3.31 5.36 -11.05
N TRP A 27 3.80 4.89 -9.91
CA TRP A 27 3.10 5.04 -8.63
C TRP A 27 3.26 6.47 -8.05
N ILE A 28 4.43 7.09 -8.22
CA ILE A 28 4.74 8.42 -7.71
C ILE A 28 4.04 9.52 -8.53
N VAL A 29 3.88 9.35 -9.85
CA VAL A 29 3.23 10.38 -10.70
C VAL A 29 1.81 10.75 -10.21
N PRO A 30 0.87 9.81 -10.00
CA PRO A 30 -0.42 10.11 -9.40
C PRO A 30 -0.30 10.77 -8.02
N ALA A 31 0.68 10.36 -7.21
CA ALA A 31 0.90 10.95 -5.89
C ALA A 31 1.36 12.43 -5.98
N ILE A 32 2.11 12.83 -7.03
CA ILE A 32 2.40 14.24 -7.32
C ILE A 32 1.08 14.99 -7.51
N PHE A 33 0.20 14.53 -8.39
CA PHE A 33 -1.08 15.20 -8.63
C PHE A 33 -1.98 15.23 -7.41
N GLU A 34 -2.13 14.11 -6.70
CA GLU A 34 -3.03 14.02 -5.55
C GLU A 34 -2.54 14.83 -4.34
N ARG A 35 -1.22 14.83 -4.06
CA ARG A 35 -0.68 15.49 -2.87
C ARG A 35 -0.26 16.94 -3.11
N VAL A 36 0.09 17.32 -4.33
CA VAL A 36 0.54 18.68 -4.67
C VAL A 36 -0.62 19.51 -5.24
N TYR A 37 -1.40 18.96 -6.17
CA TYR A 37 -2.45 19.70 -6.88
C TYR A 37 -3.85 19.49 -6.30
N ARG A 38 -4.18 18.30 -5.77
CA ARG A 38 -5.53 17.95 -5.28
C ARG A 38 -5.62 17.69 -3.78
N SER A 39 -4.66 18.19 -2.99
CA SER A 39 -4.71 17.95 -1.55
C SER A 39 -5.87 18.74 -0.92
N PRO A 40 -6.68 18.14 -0.03
CA PRO A 40 -7.76 18.84 0.67
C PRO A 40 -7.30 20.08 1.45
N ILE A 41 -6.02 20.16 1.79
CA ILE A 41 -5.44 21.28 2.53
C ILE A 41 -5.16 22.47 1.59
N VAL A 42 -5.11 22.25 0.27
CA VAL A 42 -4.84 23.28 -0.73
C VAL A 42 -5.90 24.38 -0.69
N SER A 43 -7.19 24.03 -0.53
CA SER A 43 -8.27 25.01 -0.34
C SER A 43 -8.04 25.92 0.86
N THR A 44 -7.37 25.41 1.90
CA THR A 44 -7.13 26.20 3.12
C THR A 44 -5.87 27.02 3.07
N LEU A 45 -4.88 26.56 2.31
CA LEU A 45 -3.69 27.36 1.99
C LEU A 45 -4.03 28.50 1.03
N TYR A 46 -5.08 28.36 0.21
CA TYR A 46 -5.58 29.42 -0.69
C TYR A 46 -5.90 30.72 0.05
N HIS A 47 -6.45 30.61 1.27
CA HIS A 47 -6.85 31.78 2.05
C HIS A 47 -5.70 32.42 2.82
N LEU A 48 -4.50 31.82 2.80
CA LEU A 48 -3.33 32.38 3.45
C LEU A 48 -2.59 33.32 2.47
N PRO A 49 -1.97 34.41 2.95
CA PRO A 49 -1.17 35.31 2.12
C PRO A 49 0.20 34.71 1.78
N VAL A 50 0.22 33.47 1.29
CA VAL A 50 1.42 32.71 0.93
C VAL A 50 1.43 32.54 -0.58
N PRO A 51 2.54 32.85 -1.29
CA PRO A 51 2.63 32.64 -2.72
C PRO A 51 2.43 31.17 -3.10
N ASP A 52 1.67 30.91 -4.17
CA ASP A 52 1.42 29.59 -4.77
C ASP A 52 2.73 28.79 -4.95
N GLU A 53 3.80 29.47 -5.36
CA GLU A 53 5.14 28.90 -5.47
C GLU A 53 5.64 28.27 -4.18
N MET A 54 5.49 28.96 -3.03
CA MET A 54 5.96 28.44 -1.74
C MET A 54 5.12 27.23 -1.29
N ILE A 55 3.81 27.27 -1.56
CA ILE A 55 2.91 26.14 -1.29
C ILE A 55 3.35 24.92 -2.10
N PHE A 56 3.63 25.10 -3.39
CA PHE A 56 4.13 24.04 -4.26
C PHE A 56 5.44 23.45 -3.74
N GLU A 57 6.44 24.29 -3.44
CA GLU A 57 7.76 23.82 -2.96
C GLU A 57 7.64 23.01 -1.67
N HIS A 58 6.82 23.49 -0.73
CA HIS A 58 6.57 22.79 0.53
C HIS A 58 5.92 21.42 0.28
N ARG A 59 4.87 21.36 -0.54
CA ARG A 59 4.15 20.11 -0.85
C ARG A 59 5.02 19.13 -1.62
N PHE A 60 5.78 19.61 -2.58
CA PHE A 60 6.68 18.80 -3.37
C PHE A 60 7.81 18.25 -2.49
N ARG A 61 8.39 19.06 -1.60
CA ARG A 61 9.40 18.59 -0.63
C ARG A 61 8.84 17.53 0.32
N ALA A 62 7.64 17.73 0.85
CA ALA A 62 6.97 16.74 1.69
C ALA A 62 6.71 15.43 0.94
N LEU A 63 6.33 15.51 -0.34
CA LEU A 63 6.21 14.34 -1.21
C LEU A 63 7.55 13.64 -1.40
N VAL A 64 8.62 14.37 -1.74
CA VAL A 64 9.96 13.81 -1.94
C VAL A 64 10.46 13.10 -0.69
N LEU A 65 10.28 13.69 0.49
CA LEU A 65 10.68 13.07 1.76
C LEU A 65 9.88 11.81 2.06
N ASN A 66 8.55 11.87 1.90
CA ASN A 66 7.68 10.73 2.20
C ASN A 66 7.82 9.61 1.16
N ALA A 67 7.59 9.91 -0.11
CA ALA A 67 7.67 8.93 -1.19
C ALA A 67 9.11 8.45 -1.41
N GLY A 68 10.09 9.36 -1.36
CA GLY A 68 11.50 9.01 -1.47
C GLY A 68 12.00 8.16 -0.31
N GLY A 69 11.57 8.43 0.93
CA GLY A 69 11.89 7.60 2.09
C GLY A 69 11.38 6.16 1.95
N TRP A 70 10.12 6.00 1.55
CA TRP A 70 9.54 4.68 1.27
C TRP A 70 10.23 3.98 0.09
N LEU A 71 10.52 4.72 -0.97
CA LEU A 71 11.21 4.22 -2.15
C LEU A 71 12.62 3.72 -1.82
N LEU A 72 13.37 4.45 -0.99
CA LEU A 72 14.69 4.04 -0.53
C LEU A 72 14.62 2.72 0.26
N ALA A 73 13.66 2.61 1.18
CA ALA A 73 13.47 1.39 1.96
C ALA A 73 13.13 0.19 1.05
N ASP A 74 12.23 0.38 0.10
CA ASP A 74 11.78 -0.65 -0.84
C ASP A 74 12.91 -1.10 -1.77
N LEU A 75 13.63 -0.15 -2.40
CA LEU A 75 14.79 -0.45 -3.23
C LEU A 75 15.94 -1.09 -2.44
N ALA A 76 16.16 -0.70 -1.18
CA ALA A 76 17.16 -1.33 -0.32
C ALA A 76 16.82 -2.79 -0.03
N VAL A 77 15.55 -3.11 0.24
CA VAL A 77 15.08 -4.49 0.44
C VAL A 77 15.28 -5.31 -0.83
N ILE A 78 14.92 -4.76 -1.99
CA ILE A 78 15.05 -5.46 -3.27
C ILE A 78 16.52 -5.70 -3.63
N MET A 79 17.36 -4.67 -3.54
CA MET A 79 18.79 -4.78 -3.84
C MET A 79 19.54 -5.66 -2.83
N GLY A 80 19.15 -5.61 -1.55
CA GLY A 80 19.66 -6.52 -0.52
C GLY A 80 19.26 -7.96 -0.78
N SER A 81 18.02 -8.20 -1.22
CA SER A 81 17.58 -9.54 -1.62
C SER A 81 18.38 -10.06 -2.82
N LEU A 82 18.67 -9.19 -3.80
CA LEU A 82 19.51 -9.52 -4.95
C LEU A 82 20.92 -9.95 -4.53
N HIS A 83 21.55 -9.23 -3.59
CA HIS A 83 22.87 -9.61 -3.04
C HIS A 83 22.85 -11.02 -2.44
N ILE A 84 21.83 -11.32 -1.63
CA ILE A 84 21.67 -12.62 -1.00
C ILE A 84 21.47 -13.71 -2.06
N PHE A 85 20.66 -13.45 -3.09
CA PHE A 85 20.41 -14.42 -4.15
C PHE A 85 21.62 -14.66 -5.05
N GLN A 86 22.47 -13.65 -5.27
CA GLN A 86 23.70 -13.80 -6.06
C GLN A 86 24.88 -14.33 -5.25
N GLY A 87 24.74 -14.44 -3.92
CA GLY A 87 25.81 -14.94 -3.06
C GLY A 87 27.00 -14.00 -2.98
N TRP A 88 26.80 -12.69 -3.22
CA TRP A 88 27.87 -11.71 -3.09
C TRP A 88 28.32 -11.57 -1.64
N GLU A 89 29.63 -11.43 -1.43
CA GLU A 89 30.18 -11.24 -0.09
C GLU A 89 29.73 -9.91 0.51
N ILE A 90 29.20 -9.98 1.73
CA ILE A 90 28.74 -8.80 2.47
C ILE A 90 29.96 -8.13 3.10
N SER A 91 30.68 -7.33 2.30
CA SER A 91 31.76 -6.46 2.76
C SER A 91 31.26 -5.04 3.03
N ALA A 92 31.97 -4.27 3.86
CA ALA A 92 31.63 -2.86 4.09
C ALA A 92 31.63 -2.03 2.79
N GLY A 93 32.52 -2.36 1.85
CA GLY A 93 32.55 -1.77 0.51
C GLY A 93 31.30 -2.10 -0.31
N ALA A 94 30.88 -3.37 -0.32
CA ALA A 94 29.68 -3.79 -1.03
C ALA A 94 28.42 -3.10 -0.49
N ILE A 95 28.31 -2.96 0.84
CA ILE A 95 27.22 -2.22 1.49
C ILE A 95 27.25 -0.75 1.07
N ALA A 96 28.42 -0.09 1.11
CA ALA A 96 28.54 1.32 0.73
C ALA A 96 28.13 1.57 -0.73
N VAL A 97 28.57 0.70 -1.66
CA VAL A 97 28.19 0.78 -3.08
C VAL A 97 26.69 0.54 -3.25
N THR A 98 26.12 -0.45 -2.55
CA THR A 98 24.68 -0.72 -2.59
C THR A 98 23.86 0.47 -2.14
N VAL A 99 24.25 1.09 -1.02
CA VAL A 99 23.57 2.29 -0.48
C VAL A 99 23.65 3.45 -1.47
N ALA A 100 24.83 3.68 -2.09
CA ALA A 100 25.00 4.71 -3.09
C ALA A 100 24.11 4.48 -4.32
N VAL A 101 24.08 3.24 -4.83
CA VAL A 101 23.24 2.86 -5.98
C VAL A 101 21.76 2.97 -5.66
N VAL A 102 21.31 2.48 -4.50
CA VAL A 102 19.91 2.60 -4.05
C VAL A 102 19.50 4.07 -3.96
N SER A 103 20.38 4.92 -3.41
CA SER A 103 20.13 6.37 -3.28
C SER A 103 20.02 7.04 -4.65
N LEU A 104 20.93 6.72 -5.56
CA LEU A 104 20.93 7.25 -6.92
C LEU A 104 19.73 6.74 -7.72
N GLN A 105 19.35 5.48 -7.56
CA GLN A 105 18.17 4.88 -8.19
C GLN A 105 16.89 5.56 -7.71
N ALA A 106 16.76 5.82 -6.40
CA ALA A 106 15.63 6.58 -5.87
C ALA A 106 15.56 7.99 -6.47
N ALA A 107 16.70 8.67 -6.62
CA ALA A 107 16.76 9.98 -7.27
C ALA A 107 16.33 9.92 -8.75
N VAL A 108 16.80 8.92 -9.51
CA VAL A 108 16.39 8.70 -10.91
C VAL A 108 14.90 8.45 -11.03
N VAL A 109 14.33 7.62 -10.15
CA VAL A 109 12.89 7.35 -10.13
C VAL A 109 12.10 8.63 -9.86
N MET A 110 12.50 9.46 -8.88
CA MET A 110 11.85 10.74 -8.60
C MET A 110 11.96 11.73 -9.77
N ALA A 111 13.12 11.76 -10.42
CA ALA A 111 13.38 12.59 -11.59
C ALA A 111 12.51 12.18 -12.79
N CYS A 112 12.44 10.87 -13.10
CA CYS A 112 11.53 10.30 -14.09
C CYS A 112 10.06 10.61 -13.77
N ALA A 113 9.65 10.51 -12.50
CA ALA A 113 8.27 10.79 -12.11
C ALA A 113 7.93 12.28 -12.31
N THR A 114 8.87 13.17 -12.01
CA THR A 114 8.70 14.61 -12.23
C THR A 114 8.56 14.93 -13.72
N LEU A 115 9.41 14.33 -14.56
CA LEU A 115 9.34 14.46 -16.02
C LEU A 115 8.02 13.90 -16.59
N ALA A 116 7.60 12.73 -16.13
CA ALA A 116 6.36 12.08 -16.56
C ALA A 116 5.12 12.89 -16.14
N ALA A 117 5.11 13.44 -14.91
CA ALA A 117 4.05 14.33 -14.46
C ALA A 117 3.95 15.58 -15.35
N ARG A 118 5.08 16.14 -15.78
CA ARG A 118 5.11 17.33 -16.65
C ARG A 118 4.66 17.05 -18.09
N HIS A 119 5.18 15.99 -18.71
CA HIS A 119 5.04 15.76 -20.15
C HIS A 119 3.92 14.78 -20.51
N ALA A 120 3.48 13.95 -19.59
CA ALA A 120 2.45 12.94 -19.83
C ALA A 120 1.42 12.87 -18.68
N PRO A 121 0.80 13.99 -18.26
CA PRO A 121 -0.10 14.01 -17.09
C PRO A 121 -1.35 13.13 -17.26
N SER A 122 -1.80 12.90 -18.50
CA SER A 122 -3.04 12.19 -18.82
C SER A 122 -2.91 10.67 -18.90
N LEU A 123 -1.70 10.11 -18.75
CA LEU A 123 -1.53 8.66 -18.82
C LEU A 123 -2.24 7.96 -17.65
N PRO A 124 -2.87 6.79 -17.87
CA PRO A 124 -3.55 6.03 -16.83
C PRO A 124 -2.54 5.25 -15.97
N TYR A 125 -1.63 5.96 -15.31
CA TYR A 125 -0.51 5.40 -14.54
C TYR A 125 -0.92 4.28 -13.57
N ARG A 126 -2.03 4.47 -12.85
CA ARG A 126 -2.57 3.46 -11.91
C ARG A 126 -2.91 2.15 -12.61
N LEU A 127 -3.55 2.23 -13.77
CA LEU A 127 -3.90 1.04 -14.55
C LEU A 127 -2.64 0.33 -15.05
N ILE A 128 -1.64 1.07 -15.52
CA ILE A 128 -0.35 0.51 -15.96
C ILE A 128 0.34 -0.23 -14.82
N VAL A 129 0.46 0.39 -13.64
CA VAL A 129 1.04 -0.27 -12.45
C VAL A 129 0.29 -1.56 -12.14
N TRP A 130 -1.04 -1.50 -12.11
CA TRP A 130 -1.88 -2.66 -11.87
C TRP A 130 -1.65 -3.77 -12.89
N LEU A 131 -1.62 -3.45 -14.18
CA LEU A 131 -1.42 -4.43 -15.25
C LEU A 131 -0.06 -5.10 -15.16
N VAL A 132 1.01 -4.38 -14.82
CA VAL A 132 2.36 -4.98 -14.72
C VAL A 132 2.52 -5.78 -13.42
N VAL A 133 2.04 -5.28 -12.29
CA VAL A 133 2.08 -6.03 -11.02
C VAL A 133 1.29 -7.32 -11.16
N MET A 134 0.12 -7.27 -11.77
CA MET A 134 -0.71 -8.46 -11.99
C MET A 134 -0.18 -9.35 -13.12
N GLY A 135 0.29 -8.79 -14.23
CA GLY A 135 0.69 -9.57 -15.41
C GLY A 135 2.08 -10.17 -15.33
N VAL A 136 3.00 -9.56 -14.58
CA VAL A 136 4.42 -9.95 -14.53
C VAL A 136 4.84 -10.38 -13.14
N ILE A 137 4.65 -9.52 -12.13
CA ILE A 137 5.22 -9.76 -10.79
C ILE A 137 4.47 -10.87 -10.06
N LEU A 138 3.15 -10.79 -9.97
CA LEU A 138 2.34 -11.75 -9.21
C LEU A 138 2.45 -13.19 -9.76
N PRO A 139 2.45 -13.46 -11.08
CA PRO A 139 2.65 -14.80 -11.64
C PRO A 139 4.02 -15.40 -11.33
N VAL A 140 5.07 -14.58 -11.39
CA VAL A 140 6.43 -14.98 -11.01
C VAL A 140 6.48 -15.30 -9.51
N TRP A 141 5.78 -14.51 -8.70
CA TRP A 141 5.74 -14.67 -7.25
C TRP A 141 4.94 -15.89 -6.77
N ILE A 142 3.82 -16.21 -7.44
CA ILE A 142 2.99 -17.40 -7.17
C ILE A 142 3.76 -18.70 -7.51
N GLY A 143 4.84 -18.62 -8.29
CA GLY A 143 5.78 -19.73 -8.46
C GLY A 143 5.22 -20.88 -9.28
N SER A 144 4.21 -20.65 -10.13
CA SER A 144 3.81 -21.68 -11.09
C SER A 144 4.99 -21.94 -12.01
N LYS A 145 5.49 -23.18 -12.07
CA LYS A 145 6.65 -23.53 -12.90
C LYS A 145 6.46 -23.09 -14.35
N SER A 146 5.22 -23.14 -14.85
CA SER A 146 4.89 -22.66 -16.18
C SER A 146 5.06 -21.15 -16.30
N ALA A 147 4.52 -20.33 -15.39
CA ALA A 147 4.68 -18.88 -15.48
C ALA A 147 6.13 -18.46 -15.26
N VAL A 148 6.83 -19.07 -14.30
CA VAL A 148 8.26 -18.78 -14.07
C VAL A 148 9.10 -19.14 -15.30
N ASN A 149 8.80 -20.25 -15.98
CA ASN A 149 9.56 -20.64 -17.18
C ASN A 149 9.17 -19.81 -18.41
N THR A 150 7.88 -19.53 -18.62
CA THR A 150 7.41 -18.71 -19.76
C THR A 150 7.82 -17.24 -19.58
N ILE A 151 7.50 -16.64 -18.44
CA ILE A 151 7.85 -15.25 -18.13
C ILE A 151 9.35 -15.14 -17.94
N GLY A 152 9.99 -16.05 -17.21
CA GLY A 152 11.44 -16.04 -17.04
C GLY A 152 12.19 -16.21 -18.35
N GLY A 153 11.70 -17.08 -19.25
CA GLY A 153 12.24 -17.24 -20.60
C GLY A 153 12.09 -15.95 -21.43
N SER A 154 10.89 -15.37 -21.48
CA SER A 154 10.65 -14.10 -22.18
C SER A 154 11.46 -12.94 -21.59
N LEU A 155 11.56 -12.85 -20.25
CA LEU A 155 12.36 -11.86 -19.55
C LEU A 155 13.85 -12.06 -19.85
N GLN A 156 14.33 -13.29 -20.00
CA GLN A 156 15.70 -13.57 -20.43
C GLN A 156 15.94 -13.16 -21.89
N THR A 157 15.01 -13.45 -22.80
CA THR A 157 15.10 -13.01 -24.21
C THR A 157 15.14 -11.48 -24.31
N ILE A 158 14.40 -10.80 -23.45
CA ILE A 158 14.30 -9.34 -23.44
C ILE A 158 15.35 -8.73 -22.50
N ALA A 159 16.13 -9.51 -21.73
CA ALA A 159 16.86 -9.00 -20.57
C ALA A 159 17.77 -7.81 -20.88
N GLY A 160 18.40 -7.78 -22.06
CA GLY A 160 19.23 -6.65 -22.47
C GLY A 160 18.45 -5.34 -22.66
N TRP A 161 17.20 -5.40 -23.14
CA TRP A 161 16.46 -4.23 -23.60
C TRP A 161 16.06 -3.27 -22.47
N PRO A 162 15.48 -3.72 -21.33
CA PRO A 162 15.16 -2.86 -20.20
C PRO A 162 16.38 -2.11 -19.65
N PHE A 163 17.56 -2.72 -19.67
CA PHE A 163 18.79 -2.07 -19.20
C PHE A 163 19.31 -0.97 -20.11
N TRP A 164 18.84 -0.89 -21.35
CA TRP A 164 19.19 0.19 -22.27
C TRP A 164 18.06 1.19 -22.44
N ALA A 165 16.83 0.70 -22.51
CA ALA A 165 15.64 1.50 -22.79
C ALA A 165 15.12 2.26 -21.57
N LEU A 166 15.26 1.71 -20.36
CA LEU A 166 14.70 2.31 -19.15
C LEU A 166 15.79 2.99 -18.32
N PRO A 167 15.61 4.26 -17.91
CA PRO A 167 16.57 4.96 -17.08
C PRO A 167 16.86 4.27 -15.74
N THR A 168 15.86 3.57 -15.19
CA THR A 168 16.00 2.76 -13.96
C THR A 168 16.82 1.48 -14.18
N GLY A 169 16.96 1.03 -15.42
CA GLY A 169 17.77 -0.14 -15.78
C GLY A 169 19.26 0.18 -15.85
N TRP A 170 19.61 1.43 -16.17
CA TRP A 170 20.98 1.89 -16.30
C TRP A 170 21.78 1.65 -15.01
N LEU A 171 21.23 2.04 -13.85
CA LEU A 171 21.89 1.93 -12.56
C LEU A 171 21.91 0.49 -12.01
N THR A 172 20.86 -0.29 -12.28
CA THR A 172 20.86 -1.71 -11.92
C THR A 172 22.00 -2.42 -12.63
N ARG A 173 22.24 -2.08 -13.90
CA ARG A 173 23.34 -2.60 -14.68
C ARG A 173 24.71 -2.12 -14.20
N THR A 174 24.89 -0.82 -13.96
CA THR A 174 26.19 -0.32 -13.46
C THR A 174 26.57 -0.98 -12.15
N HIS A 175 25.61 -1.19 -11.27
CA HIS A 175 25.85 -1.87 -10.01
C HIS A 175 26.40 -3.29 -10.22
N THR A 176 25.85 -4.02 -11.18
CA THR A 176 26.28 -5.39 -11.47
C THR A 176 27.62 -5.44 -12.18
N GLU A 177 27.91 -4.49 -13.05
CA GLU A 177 29.21 -4.35 -13.72
C GLU A 177 30.30 -3.85 -12.76
N ALA A 178 29.95 -2.95 -11.82
CA ALA A 178 30.86 -2.42 -10.79
C ALA A 178 31.23 -3.46 -9.73
N MET A 179 30.38 -4.45 -9.50
CA MET A 179 30.71 -5.62 -8.67
C MET A 179 31.53 -6.67 -9.43
N GLY A 180 31.72 -6.51 -10.74
CA GLY A 180 32.56 -7.36 -11.58
C GLY A 180 33.90 -6.72 -11.96
N GLU A 181 34.62 -7.33 -12.91
CA GLU A 181 35.98 -6.90 -13.31
C GLU A 181 36.02 -5.63 -14.19
N PHE A 182 34.89 -5.22 -14.78
CA PHE A 182 34.82 -4.14 -15.77
C PHE A 182 34.21 -2.84 -15.21
N TRP A 183 34.88 -2.21 -14.24
CA TRP A 183 34.39 -0.98 -13.60
C TRP A 183 34.20 0.22 -14.54
N LEU A 184 34.91 0.26 -15.67
CA LEU A 184 34.82 1.36 -16.65
C LEU A 184 33.45 1.44 -17.34
N SER A 185 32.79 0.30 -17.60
CA SER A 185 31.45 0.31 -18.22
C SER A 185 30.38 0.84 -17.26
N ALA A 186 30.63 0.77 -15.94
CA ALA A 186 29.77 1.37 -14.92
C ALA A 186 29.76 2.92 -14.98
N LEU A 187 30.70 3.56 -15.68
CA LEU A 187 30.70 5.01 -15.90
C LEU A 187 29.78 5.45 -17.06
N LEU A 188 29.45 4.54 -17.98
CA LEU A 188 28.73 4.86 -19.22
C LEU A 188 27.36 5.55 -19.03
N PRO A 189 26.53 5.21 -18.01
CA PRO A 189 25.25 5.88 -17.85
C PRO A 189 25.31 7.13 -16.97
N ILE A 190 26.45 7.49 -16.40
CA ILE A 190 26.58 8.70 -15.58
C ILE A 190 26.16 9.95 -16.36
N PRO A 191 26.61 10.19 -17.61
CA PRO A 191 26.16 11.34 -18.39
C PRO A 191 24.65 11.33 -18.64
N ALA A 192 24.06 10.15 -18.90
CA ALA A 192 22.63 10.01 -19.13
C ALA A 192 21.82 10.32 -17.87
N VAL A 193 22.29 9.87 -16.69
CA VAL A 193 21.71 10.21 -15.39
C VAL A 193 21.83 11.71 -15.11
N ILE A 194 22.96 12.34 -15.42
CA ILE A 194 23.13 13.80 -15.25
C ILE A 194 22.14 14.57 -16.14
N CYS A 195 22.04 14.22 -17.43
CA CYS A 195 21.08 14.83 -18.35
C CYS A 195 19.64 14.67 -17.85
N LEU A 196 19.30 13.50 -17.31
CA LEU A 196 17.99 13.22 -16.73
C LEU A 196 17.71 14.08 -15.49
N MET A 197 18.69 14.25 -14.61
CA MET A 197 18.57 15.11 -13.43
C MET A 197 18.41 16.59 -13.81
N ILE A 198 19.11 17.05 -14.85
CA ILE A 198 18.94 18.41 -15.41
C ILE A 198 17.52 18.56 -15.98
N GLY A 199 17.06 17.59 -16.78
CA GLY A 199 15.71 17.58 -17.32
C GLY A 199 14.64 17.61 -16.24
N ALA A 200 14.79 16.82 -15.19
CA ALA A 200 13.87 16.81 -14.06
C ALA A 200 13.87 18.15 -13.30
N ARG A 201 15.02 18.82 -13.18
CA ARG A 201 15.09 20.17 -12.60
C ARG A 201 14.34 21.19 -13.45
N LEU A 202 14.40 21.10 -14.77
CA LEU A 202 13.63 21.96 -15.67
C LEU A 202 12.13 21.66 -15.56
N ALA A 203 11.74 20.38 -15.59
CA ALA A 203 10.35 19.97 -15.40
C ALA A 203 9.78 20.40 -14.04
N TYR A 204 10.58 20.36 -12.98
CA TYR A 204 10.22 20.89 -11.67
C TYR A 204 9.95 22.40 -11.72
N ARG A 205 10.81 23.18 -12.37
CA ARG A 205 10.62 24.63 -12.53
C ARG A 205 9.35 24.94 -13.31
N ASP A 206 9.10 24.20 -14.38
CA ASP A 206 7.88 24.32 -15.17
C ASP A 206 6.64 24.01 -14.32
N LEU A 207 6.61 22.85 -13.65
CA LEU A 207 5.50 22.44 -12.78
C LEU A 207 5.22 23.46 -11.68
N LYS A 208 6.29 24.04 -11.10
CA LYS A 208 6.21 25.12 -10.12
C LYS A 208 5.60 26.38 -10.74
N SER A 209 6.06 26.80 -11.92
CA SER A 209 5.57 28.01 -12.58
C SER A 209 4.14 27.89 -13.12
N SER A 210 3.72 26.66 -13.48
CA SER A 210 2.35 26.36 -13.91
C SER A 210 1.43 25.99 -12.76
N TYR A 211 1.92 26.04 -11.52
CA TYR A 211 1.11 25.74 -10.36
C TYR A 211 0.13 26.88 -10.12
N THR A 212 -1.13 26.64 -10.47
CA THR A 212 -2.24 27.52 -10.15
C THR A 212 -3.12 26.83 -9.14
N LEU A 213 -3.40 27.49 -8.03
CA LEU A 213 -4.27 26.96 -7.00
C LEU A 213 -5.74 27.06 -7.45
N THR A 214 -6.16 26.14 -8.32
CA THR A 214 -7.57 26.01 -8.69
C THR A 214 -8.30 25.29 -7.57
N GLU A 215 -9.09 26.02 -6.80
CA GLU A 215 -10.09 25.43 -5.93
C GLU A 215 -10.98 24.54 -6.81
N GLU A 216 -11.11 23.27 -6.48
CA GLU A 216 -12.20 22.46 -7.00
C GLU A 216 -13.45 23.07 -6.36
N MET A 217 -14.03 24.09 -7.01
CA MET A 217 -15.27 24.68 -6.58
C MET A 217 -16.23 23.51 -6.44
N LEU A 218 -16.57 23.15 -5.19
CA LEU A 218 -17.75 22.34 -4.93
C LEU A 218 -18.83 22.95 -5.83
N PRO A 219 -19.42 22.17 -6.75
CA PRO A 219 -20.35 22.71 -7.72
C PRO A 219 -21.34 23.56 -6.95
N HIS A 220 -21.39 24.86 -7.29
CA HIS A 220 -22.33 25.78 -6.69
C HIS A 220 -23.68 25.05 -6.70
N PRO A 221 -24.37 24.87 -5.56
CA PRO A 221 -25.57 24.05 -5.48
C PRO A 221 -26.72 24.51 -6.41
N GLY A 222 -26.54 25.59 -7.17
CA GLY A 222 -27.44 26.08 -8.20
C GLY A 222 -27.08 25.75 -9.67
N SER A 223 -26.05 24.95 -9.99
CA SER A 223 -25.63 24.73 -11.39
C SER A 223 -25.62 23.28 -11.90
N ILE A 224 -26.33 22.36 -11.24
CA ILE A 224 -26.75 21.12 -11.93
C ILE A 224 -27.80 21.54 -12.95
N GLY A 225 -27.31 21.88 -14.14
CA GLY A 225 -28.10 22.03 -15.35
C GLY A 225 -28.91 20.76 -15.52
N ASN A 226 -30.23 20.96 -15.59
CA ASN A 226 -31.28 19.98 -15.76
C ASN A 226 -30.97 19.04 -16.95
N PRO A 227 -30.45 17.82 -16.76
CA PRO A 227 -30.32 16.87 -17.84
C PRO A 227 -31.55 15.99 -17.77
N LEU A 228 -32.60 16.40 -18.49
CA LEU A 228 -33.61 15.52 -19.08
C LEU A 228 -34.16 14.43 -18.13
N ARG A 229 -35.30 14.66 -17.48
CA ARG A 229 -36.61 14.32 -18.06
C ARG A 229 -36.65 12.87 -18.58
N ASN A 230 -37.39 12.04 -17.83
CA ASN A 230 -37.78 10.63 -18.05
C ASN A 230 -36.89 9.62 -17.33
N ASP A 231 -37.16 9.39 -16.04
CA ASP A 231 -37.25 8.06 -15.39
C ASP A 231 -37.67 8.24 -13.91
N GLU A 232 -38.67 9.09 -13.67
CA GLU A 232 -39.31 9.24 -12.36
C GLU A 232 -40.58 8.37 -12.34
N GLU A 233 -40.47 7.13 -11.87
CA GLU A 233 -41.63 6.42 -11.27
C GLU A 233 -41.28 5.22 -10.37
N GLY A 234 -40.01 4.96 -10.04
CA GLY A 234 -39.64 3.72 -9.32
C GLY A 234 -38.87 3.83 -8.00
N LEU A 235 -38.27 4.97 -7.66
CA LEU A 235 -37.30 5.05 -6.53
C LEU A 235 -37.38 6.35 -5.72
N GLN A 236 -38.58 6.94 -5.62
CA GLN A 236 -38.79 8.29 -5.09
C GLN A 236 -39.32 8.33 -3.63
N GLU A 237 -39.03 7.34 -2.79
CA GLU A 237 -39.53 7.32 -1.39
C GLU A 237 -38.50 7.41 -0.26
N GLU A 238 -37.19 7.55 -0.51
CA GLU A 238 -36.24 7.60 0.63
C GLU A 238 -35.05 8.56 0.51
N ARG A 239 -35.08 9.49 -0.46
CA ARG A 239 -34.09 10.59 -0.53
C ARG A 239 -34.76 11.91 -0.89
N THR A 240 -35.74 12.29 -0.09
CA THR A 240 -36.16 13.69 0.04
C THR A 240 -34.93 14.54 0.34
N ARG A 241 -34.75 15.61 -0.44
CA ARG A 241 -33.81 16.68 -0.12
C ARG A 241 -34.12 17.18 1.29
N ALA A 242 -33.23 16.94 2.23
CA ALA A 242 -33.38 17.43 3.59
C ALA A 242 -33.45 18.97 3.58
N GLY A 243 -34.62 19.51 3.95
CA GLY A 243 -34.79 20.94 4.15
C GLY A 243 -34.02 21.42 5.39
N ILE A 244 -33.82 22.74 5.50
CA ILE A 244 -33.17 23.38 6.66
C ILE A 244 -33.85 22.95 7.99
N THR A 245 -35.16 22.74 7.96
CA THR A 245 -35.96 22.28 9.11
C THR A 245 -35.65 20.85 9.54
N GLU A 246 -35.24 19.93 8.65
CA GLU A 246 -34.94 18.54 9.03
C GLU A 246 -33.63 18.44 9.81
N ILE A 247 -32.64 19.28 9.46
CA ILE A 247 -31.38 19.37 10.22
C ILE A 247 -31.66 19.98 11.59
N GLU A 248 -32.46 21.05 11.66
CA GLU A 248 -32.88 21.66 12.93
C GLU A 248 -33.67 20.66 13.78
N ASP A 249 -34.68 19.99 13.23
CA ASP A 249 -35.47 18.97 13.92
C ASP A 249 -34.59 17.80 14.40
N ARG A 250 -33.58 17.40 13.62
CA ARG A 250 -32.61 16.37 14.04
C ARG A 250 -31.69 16.87 15.16
N ILE A 251 -31.30 18.14 15.14
CA ILE A 251 -30.52 18.76 16.23
C ILE A 251 -31.38 18.88 17.50
N PHE A 252 -32.63 19.31 17.37
CA PHE A 252 -33.57 19.50 18.49
C PHE A 252 -34.05 18.18 19.09
N SER A 253 -34.34 17.18 18.26
CA SER A 253 -34.74 15.84 18.71
C SER A 253 -33.64 15.13 19.49
N ARG A 254 -32.37 15.56 19.34
CA ARG A 254 -31.20 14.89 19.93
C ARG A 254 -31.13 13.41 19.58
N GLU A 255 -31.80 12.99 18.52
CA GLU A 255 -31.85 11.59 18.10
C GLU A 255 -30.44 11.09 17.70
N PHE A 256 -29.60 12.00 17.20
CA PHE A 256 -28.18 11.74 16.93
C PHE A 256 -27.34 11.44 18.20
N LEU A 257 -27.82 11.80 19.40
CA LEU A 257 -27.19 11.45 20.68
C LEU A 257 -27.64 10.09 21.19
N THR A 258 -28.75 9.54 20.65
CA THR A 258 -29.19 8.21 21.05
C THR A 258 -28.30 7.20 20.33
N PRO A 259 -27.53 6.38 21.04
CA PRO A 259 -26.65 5.42 20.39
C PRO A 259 -27.53 4.47 19.57
N SER A 260 -27.39 4.52 18.24
CA SER A 260 -28.06 3.58 17.36
C SER A 260 -27.66 2.18 17.82
N ALA A 261 -28.65 1.40 18.28
CA ALA A 261 -28.40 0.04 18.74
C ALA A 261 -27.88 -0.75 17.55
N VAL A 262 -26.58 -1.04 17.53
CA VAL A 262 -25.97 -1.82 16.45
C VAL A 262 -26.62 -3.19 16.44
N ARG A 263 -27.52 -3.43 15.48
CA ARG A 263 -28.18 -4.73 15.30
C ARG A 263 -27.27 -5.60 14.44
N PRO A 264 -26.68 -6.67 14.98
CA PRO A 264 -25.80 -7.51 14.18
C PRO A 264 -26.62 -8.37 13.22
N GLU A 265 -26.58 -8.05 11.93
CA GLU A 265 -27.29 -8.79 10.88
C GLU A 265 -26.70 -10.18 10.58
N GLY A 266 -25.43 -10.44 10.95
CA GLY A 266 -24.73 -11.66 10.55
C GLY A 266 -23.81 -12.26 11.63
N ILE A 267 -23.40 -13.51 11.40
CA ILE A 267 -22.61 -14.31 12.36
C ILE A 267 -21.27 -13.62 12.67
N ILE A 268 -20.59 -13.05 11.67
CA ILE A 268 -19.28 -12.41 11.87
C ILE A 268 -19.45 -11.20 12.80
N GLU A 269 -20.48 -10.39 12.59
CA GLU A 269 -20.83 -9.23 13.41
C GLU A 269 -21.23 -9.66 14.83
N GLN A 270 -22.05 -10.70 14.97
CA GLN A 270 -22.47 -11.24 16.27
C GLN A 270 -21.27 -11.74 17.08
N THR A 271 -20.38 -12.52 16.46
CA THR A 271 -19.17 -13.02 17.12
C THR A 271 -18.21 -11.88 17.46
N ALA A 272 -18.00 -10.94 16.52
CA ALA A 272 -17.13 -9.80 16.72
C ALA A 272 -17.63 -8.86 17.82
N LEU A 273 -18.90 -8.47 17.81
CA LEU A 273 -19.48 -7.62 18.85
C LEU A 273 -19.61 -8.38 20.18
N GLY A 274 -19.88 -9.68 20.15
CA GLY A 274 -19.90 -10.55 21.33
C GLY A 274 -18.55 -10.59 22.06
N ALA A 275 -17.44 -10.55 21.32
CA ALA A 275 -16.07 -10.52 21.86
C ALA A 275 -15.64 -9.14 22.41
N LEU A 276 -16.48 -8.11 22.28
CA LEU A 276 -16.23 -6.76 22.77
C LEU A 276 -17.02 -6.46 24.05
N ASN A 277 -16.41 -5.66 24.92
CA ASN A 277 -17.05 -5.13 26.13
C ASN A 277 -18.13 -4.09 25.77
N PRO A 278 -19.09 -3.76 26.65
CA PRO A 278 -20.16 -2.79 26.36
C PRO A 278 -19.65 -1.45 25.83
N LYS A 279 -18.64 -0.87 26.51
CA LYS A 279 -17.97 0.37 26.07
C LYS A 279 -17.30 0.25 24.69
N GLU A 280 -16.70 -0.90 24.38
CA GLU A 280 -16.07 -1.14 23.07
C GLU A 280 -17.13 -1.23 21.96
N ARG A 281 -18.31 -1.81 22.25
CA ARG A 281 -19.44 -1.88 21.31
C ARG A 281 -19.99 -0.49 20.97
N GLU A 282 -20.10 0.39 21.96
CA GLU A 282 -20.49 1.80 21.74
C GLU A 282 -19.49 2.52 20.84
N LEU A 283 -18.19 2.34 21.07
CA LEU A 283 -17.16 2.92 20.21
C LEU A 283 -17.25 2.40 18.76
N VAL A 284 -17.53 1.11 18.57
CA VAL A 284 -17.77 0.55 17.24
C VAL A 284 -19.01 1.18 16.61
N ALA A 285 -20.11 1.36 17.36
CA ALA A 285 -21.32 2.01 16.87
C ALA A 285 -21.04 3.42 16.34
N VAL A 286 -20.30 4.22 17.12
CA VAL A 286 -19.92 5.59 16.78
C VAL A 286 -18.96 5.62 15.58
N PHE A 287 -17.90 4.82 15.60
CA PHE A 287 -16.82 4.91 14.61
C PHE A 287 -17.03 4.12 13.33
N ASN A 288 -18.09 3.34 13.22
CA ASN A 288 -18.46 2.71 11.96
C ASN A 288 -19.46 3.56 11.18
N GLY A 289 -20.19 4.47 11.85
CA GLY A 289 -21.17 5.40 11.27
C GLY A 289 -22.41 4.72 10.64
N GLN A 290 -22.32 3.44 10.35
CA GLN A 290 -23.35 2.56 9.82
C GLN A 290 -23.24 1.19 10.49
N GLU A 291 -24.30 0.40 10.41
CA GLU A 291 -24.28 -0.99 10.88
C GLU A 291 -23.17 -1.78 10.14
N PRO A 292 -22.33 -2.53 10.86
CA PRO A 292 -21.31 -3.36 10.23
C PRO A 292 -21.97 -4.40 9.32
N ARG A 293 -21.52 -4.48 8.07
CA ARG A 293 -22.00 -5.44 7.05
C ARG A 293 -20.92 -6.45 6.63
N TRP A 294 -20.07 -6.85 7.57
CA TRP A 294 -18.94 -7.77 7.37
C TRP A 294 -19.36 -9.14 6.82
N THR A 295 -20.42 -9.78 7.32
CA THR A 295 -20.94 -11.06 6.81
C THR A 295 -21.45 -10.90 5.39
N ARG A 296 -22.17 -9.82 5.08
CA ARG A 296 -22.66 -9.56 3.71
C ARG A 296 -21.50 -9.32 2.74
N GLN A 297 -20.49 -8.56 3.14
CA GLN A 297 -19.27 -8.35 2.37
C GLN A 297 -18.50 -9.66 2.16
N TRP A 298 -18.36 -10.47 3.21
CA TRP A 298 -17.72 -11.78 3.15
C TRP A 298 -18.46 -12.71 2.17
N LYS A 299 -19.79 -12.83 2.29
CA LYS A 299 -20.62 -13.66 1.40
C LYS A 299 -20.49 -13.23 -0.06
N ARG A 300 -20.64 -11.93 -0.35
CA ARG A 300 -20.51 -11.38 -1.71
C ARG A 300 -19.16 -11.74 -2.33
N ARG A 301 -18.08 -11.58 -1.57
CA ARG A 301 -16.74 -11.85 -2.07
C ARG A 301 -16.42 -13.34 -2.15
N ALA A 302 -16.97 -14.16 -1.25
CA ALA A 302 -16.89 -15.61 -1.32
C ALA A 302 -17.57 -16.15 -2.60
N ILE A 303 -18.77 -15.63 -2.91
CA ILE A 303 -19.51 -15.96 -4.14
C ILE A 303 -18.70 -15.55 -5.38
N LEU A 304 -18.16 -14.31 -5.38
CA LEU A 304 -17.32 -13.84 -6.48
C LEU A 304 -16.10 -14.75 -6.68
N LEU A 305 -15.45 -15.16 -5.60
CA LEU A 305 -14.28 -16.02 -5.64
C LEU A 305 -14.61 -17.44 -6.11
N ALA A 306 -15.76 -17.99 -5.71
CA ALA A 306 -16.26 -19.27 -6.21
C ALA A 306 -16.62 -19.20 -7.71
N PHE A 307 -17.26 -18.10 -8.15
CA PHE A 307 -17.60 -17.88 -9.55
C PHE A 307 -16.33 -17.78 -10.41
N LEU A 308 -15.38 -16.93 -10.03
CA LEU A 308 -14.11 -16.79 -10.75
C LEU A 308 -13.27 -18.07 -10.71
N GLY A 309 -13.28 -18.79 -9.58
CA GLY A 309 -12.61 -20.07 -9.44
C GLY A 309 -13.19 -21.14 -10.36
N SER A 310 -14.52 -21.23 -10.46
CA SER A 310 -15.18 -22.18 -11.38
C SER A 310 -14.91 -21.83 -12.84
N LEU A 311 -14.89 -20.53 -13.19
CA LEU A 311 -14.54 -20.07 -14.54
C LEU A 311 -13.07 -20.39 -14.90
N ALA A 312 -12.15 -20.30 -13.92
CA ALA A 312 -10.75 -20.71 -14.07
C ALA A 312 -10.59 -22.21 -14.35
N VAL A 313 -11.40 -23.05 -13.70
CA VAL A 313 -11.41 -24.51 -13.90
C VAL A 313 -12.02 -24.87 -15.26
N ALA A 314 -13.10 -24.19 -15.65
CA ALA A 314 -13.78 -24.42 -16.92
C ALA A 314 -12.93 -23.99 -18.13
N GLY A 315 -12.13 -22.93 -17.97
CA GLY A 315 -11.15 -22.50 -18.96
C GLY A 315 -9.98 -23.47 -19.06
N GLN A 316 -10.04 -24.46 -19.97
CA GLN A 316 -8.92 -25.38 -20.26
C GLN A 316 -7.64 -24.68 -20.74
N ASN A 317 -7.69 -23.38 -21.00
CA ASN A 317 -6.53 -22.57 -21.38
C ASN A 317 -5.74 -22.13 -20.13
N LYS A 318 -4.52 -22.66 -19.98
CA LYS A 318 -3.59 -22.33 -18.90
C LYS A 318 -3.32 -20.83 -18.75
N ALA A 319 -3.36 -20.05 -19.84
CA ALA A 319 -3.18 -18.60 -19.80
C ALA A 319 -4.39 -17.88 -19.20
N LEU A 320 -5.61 -18.30 -19.54
CA LEU A 320 -6.84 -17.76 -18.94
C LEU A 320 -6.96 -18.17 -17.47
N ALA A 321 -6.61 -19.41 -17.14
CA ALA A 321 -6.56 -19.87 -15.75
C ALA A 321 -5.65 -18.98 -14.90
N LEU A 322 -4.48 -18.57 -15.43
CA LEU A 322 -3.57 -17.64 -14.75
C LEU A 322 -4.19 -16.25 -14.54
N VAL A 323 -4.86 -15.68 -15.55
CA VAL A 323 -5.59 -14.40 -15.41
C VAL A 323 -6.69 -14.51 -14.34
N PHE A 324 -7.47 -15.59 -14.36
CA PHE A 324 -8.49 -15.82 -13.33
C PHE A 324 -7.88 -16.02 -11.95
N TYR A 325 -6.72 -16.68 -11.83
CA TYR A 325 -5.99 -16.79 -10.57
C TYR A 325 -5.53 -15.45 -10.02
N LEU A 326 -5.10 -14.54 -10.89
CA LEU A 326 -4.72 -13.18 -10.50
C LEU A 326 -5.94 -12.40 -10.00
N VAL A 327 -7.05 -12.44 -10.74
CA VAL A 327 -8.30 -11.77 -10.34
C VAL A 327 -8.84 -12.38 -9.04
N CYS A 328 -8.77 -13.69 -8.87
CA CYS A 328 -9.15 -14.38 -7.63
C CYS A 328 -8.21 -14.05 -6.46
N GLY A 329 -6.90 -13.97 -6.68
CA GLY A 329 -5.92 -13.60 -5.65
C GLY A 329 -6.10 -12.16 -5.19
N VAL A 330 -6.38 -11.24 -6.11
CA VAL A 330 -6.76 -9.84 -5.80
C VAL A 330 -8.09 -9.79 -5.07
N SER A 331 -9.07 -10.56 -5.54
CA SER A 331 -10.37 -10.68 -4.87
C SER A 331 -10.20 -11.25 -3.47
N LEU A 332 -9.28 -12.19 -3.25
CA LEU A 332 -8.94 -12.75 -1.95
C LEU A 332 -8.34 -11.68 -1.04
N LEU A 333 -7.39 -10.87 -1.52
CA LEU A 333 -6.87 -9.72 -0.77
C LEU A 333 -7.98 -8.71 -0.43
N ALA A 334 -8.95 -8.55 -1.32
CA ALA A 334 -10.13 -7.77 -1.02
C ALA A 334 -11.02 -8.47 0.04
N VAL A 335 -11.24 -9.80 -0.01
CA VAL A 335 -12.01 -10.61 0.97
C VAL A 335 -11.39 -10.51 2.36
N ILE A 336 -10.07 -10.58 2.43
CA ILE A 336 -9.31 -10.57 3.67
C ILE A 336 -9.52 -9.20 4.35
N PRO A 337 -9.79 -9.19 5.67
CA PRO A 337 -10.01 -7.98 6.44
C PRO A 337 -8.71 -7.23 6.73
N LEU A 338 -7.94 -6.90 5.69
CA LEU A 338 -6.86 -5.91 5.79
C LEU A 338 -7.44 -4.49 5.90
N GLY A 339 -8.70 -4.30 5.50
CA GLY A 339 -9.40 -3.03 5.66
C GLY A 339 -9.69 -2.71 7.12
N ASN A 340 -9.45 -1.43 7.47
CA ASN A 340 -9.77 -0.85 8.76
C ASN A 340 -11.23 -1.18 9.18
N PRO A 341 -11.46 -1.91 10.29
CA PRO A 341 -12.81 -2.23 10.76
C PRO A 341 -13.56 -1.01 11.31
N LEU A 342 -12.87 0.12 11.51
CA LEU A 342 -13.39 1.40 12.02
C LEU A 342 -13.03 2.52 11.04
N PRO A 343 -13.57 2.51 9.80
CA PRO A 343 -13.16 3.45 8.76
C PRO A 343 -13.35 4.91 9.19
N THR A 344 -14.45 5.22 9.89
CA THR A 344 -14.76 6.60 10.32
C THR A 344 -13.85 7.07 11.44
N ALA A 345 -13.36 6.20 12.33
CA ALA A 345 -12.43 6.59 13.40
C ALA A 345 -11.17 7.28 12.85
N PHE A 346 -10.63 6.75 11.76
CA PHE A 346 -9.39 7.23 11.14
C PHE A 346 -9.65 8.14 9.94
N GLN A 347 -10.90 8.53 9.72
CA GLN A 347 -11.23 9.56 8.75
C GLN A 347 -10.65 10.89 9.25
N MET A 348 -9.88 11.53 8.38
CA MET A 348 -9.35 12.87 8.64
C MET A 348 -10.48 13.87 8.50
N LEU A 349 -10.79 14.57 9.58
CA LEU A 349 -11.66 15.73 9.55
C LEU A 349 -10.82 16.98 9.43
N PHE A 350 -11.20 17.85 8.50
CA PHE A 350 -10.60 19.16 8.37
C PHE A 350 -11.29 20.12 9.34
N LEU A 351 -10.59 20.52 10.40
CA LEU A 351 -11.10 21.41 11.45
C LEU A 351 -10.11 22.56 11.67
N SER A 352 -10.59 23.81 11.53
CA SER A 352 -9.85 25.03 11.82
C SER A 352 -8.44 25.10 11.21
N GLY A 353 -8.30 24.73 9.93
CA GLY A 353 -6.99 24.76 9.26
C GLY A 353 -6.20 23.47 9.37
N THR A 354 -6.61 22.51 10.20
CA THR A 354 -5.83 21.31 10.54
C THR A 354 -6.58 20.03 10.21
N ASN A 355 -5.87 18.99 9.78
CA ASN A 355 -6.45 17.65 9.68
C ASN A 355 -6.31 16.96 11.03
N ILE A 356 -7.43 16.51 11.57
CA ILE A 356 -7.49 15.79 12.83
C ILE A 356 -8.24 14.49 12.56
N PRO A 357 -7.67 13.31 12.88
CA PRO A 357 -8.41 12.08 12.76
C PRO A 357 -9.57 12.09 13.76
N LEU A 358 -10.76 11.63 13.34
CA LEU A 358 -11.97 11.72 14.17
C LEU A 358 -11.76 11.15 15.59
N TYR A 359 -11.02 10.05 15.72
CA TYR A 359 -10.76 9.42 17.02
C TYR A 359 -10.07 10.36 18.02
N ALA A 360 -9.30 11.35 17.56
CA ALA A 360 -8.59 12.28 18.43
C ALA A 360 -9.54 13.28 19.13
N GLY A 361 -10.75 13.47 18.58
CA GLY A 361 -11.80 14.28 19.21
C GLY A 361 -12.52 13.57 20.37
N PHE A 362 -12.28 12.28 20.58
CA PHE A 362 -12.93 11.49 21.63
C PHE A 362 -11.93 11.04 22.69
N PRO A 363 -12.35 10.88 23.97
CA PRO A 363 -11.48 10.45 25.06
C PRO A 363 -11.22 8.93 25.00
N VAL A 364 -10.59 8.47 23.92
CA VAL A 364 -10.34 7.04 23.64
C VAL A 364 -8.83 6.79 23.63
N SER A 365 -8.40 5.79 24.40
CA SER A 365 -6.99 5.43 24.43
C SER A 365 -6.57 4.62 23.21
N PHE A 366 -5.31 4.78 22.78
CA PHE A 366 -4.70 3.95 21.73
C PHE A 366 -4.90 2.44 22.00
N LYS A 367 -4.70 2.00 23.24
CA LYS A 367 -4.83 0.57 23.62
C LYS A 367 -6.26 0.06 23.39
N GLN A 368 -7.27 0.86 23.69
CA GLN A 368 -8.67 0.50 23.48
C GLN A 368 -8.97 0.33 21.99
N LEU A 369 -8.66 1.34 21.17
CA LEU A 369 -8.88 1.26 19.72
C LEU A 369 -8.08 0.13 19.06
N ALA A 370 -6.79 0.00 19.39
CA ALA A 370 -5.96 -1.09 18.88
C ALA A 370 -6.52 -2.47 19.26
N SER A 371 -7.00 -2.64 20.50
CA SER A 371 -7.65 -3.89 20.96
C SER A 371 -8.91 -4.19 20.16
N ILE A 372 -9.78 -3.19 19.95
CA ILE A 372 -11.00 -3.34 19.16
C ILE A 372 -10.66 -3.78 17.73
N ILE A 373 -9.74 -3.06 17.07
CA ILE A 373 -9.32 -3.35 15.69
C ILE A 373 -8.76 -4.77 15.59
N LEU A 374 -7.83 -5.14 16.48
CA LEU A 374 -7.21 -6.47 16.46
C LEU A 374 -8.21 -7.60 16.69
N ARG A 375 -9.15 -7.46 17.65
CA ARG A 375 -10.17 -8.49 17.90
C ARG A 375 -11.09 -8.66 16.70
N ILE A 376 -11.64 -7.57 16.17
CA ILE A 376 -12.53 -7.61 15.00
C ILE A 376 -11.78 -8.19 13.79
N SER A 377 -10.57 -7.71 13.51
CA SER A 377 -9.78 -8.20 12.38
C SER A 377 -9.39 -9.67 12.53
N THR A 378 -9.09 -10.15 13.75
CA THR A 378 -8.78 -11.57 14.01
C THR A 378 -9.99 -12.46 13.73
N ILE A 379 -11.19 -12.04 14.17
CA ILE A 379 -12.43 -12.80 13.91
C ILE A 379 -12.75 -12.82 12.42
N ARG A 380 -12.62 -11.68 11.73
CA ARG A 380 -12.80 -11.61 10.28
C ARG A 380 -11.74 -12.45 9.55
N TRP A 381 -10.51 -12.52 10.05
CA TRP A 381 -9.43 -13.33 9.48
C TRP A 381 -9.75 -14.82 9.63
N ALA A 382 -10.19 -15.24 10.83
CA ALA A 382 -10.59 -16.61 11.10
C ALA A 382 -11.75 -17.03 10.19
N ALA A 383 -12.73 -16.15 9.96
CA ALA A 383 -13.82 -16.39 9.02
C ALA A 383 -13.36 -16.45 7.54
N ALA A 384 -12.30 -15.74 7.17
CA ALA A 384 -11.74 -15.77 5.82
C ALA A 384 -10.82 -16.99 5.57
N LEU A 385 -10.21 -17.55 6.61
CA LEU A 385 -9.21 -18.62 6.50
C LEU A 385 -9.70 -19.85 5.71
N PRO A 386 -10.92 -20.41 5.93
CA PRO A 386 -11.39 -21.54 5.14
C PRO A 386 -11.47 -21.27 3.64
N LEU A 387 -11.86 -20.04 3.25
CA LEU A 387 -11.91 -19.63 1.84
C LEU A 387 -10.50 -19.55 1.25
N VAL A 388 -9.54 -18.99 1.99
CA VAL A 388 -8.13 -18.92 1.59
C VAL A 388 -7.57 -20.33 1.39
N LEU A 389 -7.83 -21.25 2.31
CA LEU A 389 -7.37 -22.64 2.21
C LEU A 389 -7.99 -23.36 1.02
N ALA A 390 -9.31 -23.25 0.83
CA ALA A 390 -10.01 -23.86 -0.30
C ALA A 390 -9.51 -23.31 -1.65
N PHE A 391 -9.31 -21.99 -1.72
CA PHE A 391 -8.77 -21.34 -2.91
C PHE A 391 -7.35 -21.82 -3.22
N CYS A 392 -6.44 -21.77 -2.25
CA CYS A 392 -5.06 -22.19 -2.47
C CYS A 392 -4.96 -23.70 -2.75
N ALA A 393 -5.82 -24.53 -2.17
CA ALA A 393 -5.94 -25.95 -2.51
C ALA A 393 -6.30 -26.14 -3.99
N ALA A 394 -7.29 -25.41 -4.50
CA ALA A 394 -7.65 -25.41 -5.91
C ALA A 394 -6.49 -24.92 -6.79
N CYS A 395 -5.78 -23.86 -6.38
CA CYS A 395 -4.54 -23.41 -7.05
C CYS A 395 -3.50 -24.53 -7.17
N GLY A 396 -3.34 -25.32 -6.10
CA GLY A 396 -2.38 -26.42 -6.07
C GLY A 396 -2.73 -27.55 -7.04
N VAL A 397 -4.02 -27.89 -7.16
CA VAL A 397 -4.50 -28.89 -8.12
C VAL A 397 -4.26 -28.43 -9.55
N ILE A 398 -4.71 -27.22 -9.91
CA ILE A 398 -4.57 -26.72 -11.28
C ILE A 398 -3.12 -26.46 -11.65
N GLY A 399 -2.32 -25.97 -10.69
CA GLY A 399 -0.88 -25.77 -10.86
C GLY A 399 -0.06 -27.07 -10.94
N GLY A 400 -0.69 -28.24 -10.73
CA GLY A 400 -0.03 -29.55 -10.74
C GLY A 400 0.91 -29.79 -9.56
N SER A 401 0.83 -28.99 -8.50
CA SER A 401 1.60 -29.19 -7.26
C SER A 401 0.87 -30.06 -6.23
N GLY A 402 -0.43 -30.30 -6.44
CA GLY A 402 -1.29 -31.11 -5.58
C GLY A 402 -2.01 -30.30 -4.50
N VAL A 403 -3.08 -30.88 -3.95
CA VAL A 403 -3.93 -30.25 -2.92
C VAL A 403 -3.12 -29.86 -1.69
N THR A 404 -2.24 -30.74 -1.22
CA THR A 404 -1.44 -30.54 0.01
C THR A 404 -0.50 -29.35 -0.10
N ALA A 405 0.18 -29.18 -1.24
CA ALA A 405 1.04 -28.04 -1.50
C ALA A 405 0.24 -26.73 -1.55
N GLY A 406 -0.94 -26.76 -2.15
CA GLY A 406 -1.88 -25.64 -2.17
C GLY A 406 -2.35 -25.24 -0.77
N VAL A 407 -2.82 -26.21 0.03
CA VAL A 407 -3.24 -25.97 1.42
C VAL A 407 -2.09 -25.40 2.25
N MET A 408 -0.88 -25.94 2.11
CA MET A 408 0.31 -25.42 2.81
C MET A 408 0.62 -23.97 2.44
N ALA A 409 0.51 -23.61 1.15
CA ALA A 409 0.63 -22.22 0.72
C ALA A 409 -0.47 -21.33 1.33
N GLY A 410 -1.70 -21.83 1.41
CA GLY A 410 -2.81 -21.14 2.06
C GLY A 410 -2.60 -20.92 3.56
N LEU A 411 -2.04 -21.91 4.27
CA LEU A 411 -1.68 -21.77 5.68
C LEU A 411 -0.59 -20.72 5.89
N LYS A 412 0.45 -20.72 5.05
CA LYS A 412 1.49 -19.67 5.08
C LYS A 412 0.90 -18.29 4.83
N ALA A 413 0.05 -18.15 3.82
CA ALA A 413 -0.63 -16.88 3.54
C ALA A 413 -1.50 -16.44 4.73
N GLY A 414 -2.32 -17.35 5.27
CA GLY A 414 -3.11 -17.11 6.47
C GLY A 414 -2.26 -16.63 7.66
N TRP A 415 -1.12 -17.26 7.90
CA TRP A 415 -0.19 -16.86 8.96
C TRP A 415 0.38 -15.45 8.74
N LEU A 416 0.81 -15.13 7.53
CA LEU A 416 1.34 -13.80 7.20
C LEU A 416 0.28 -12.70 7.36
N LEU A 417 -0.98 -13.01 7.03
CA LEU A 417 -2.12 -12.12 7.27
C LEU A 417 -2.41 -11.90 8.75
N LEU A 418 -2.04 -12.83 9.61
CA LEU A 418 -2.11 -12.62 11.06
C LEU A 418 -0.95 -11.72 11.53
N VAL A 419 0.26 -11.96 11.01
CA VAL A 419 1.46 -11.15 11.30
C VAL A 419 1.32 -9.70 10.88
N ILE A 420 0.60 -9.41 9.79
CA ILE A 420 0.43 -8.04 9.30
C ILE A 420 -0.55 -7.21 10.14
N GLN A 421 -1.44 -7.83 10.94
CA GLN A 421 -2.49 -7.11 11.69
C GLN A 421 -1.93 -6.05 12.65
N PRO A 422 -0.93 -6.35 13.52
CA PRO A 422 -0.33 -5.33 14.38
C PRO A 422 0.33 -4.20 13.59
N LEU A 423 0.93 -4.51 12.43
CA LEU A 423 1.55 -3.51 11.56
C LEU A 423 0.50 -2.58 10.94
N LEU A 424 -0.63 -3.12 10.49
CA LEU A 424 -1.74 -2.33 9.96
C LEU A 424 -2.34 -1.39 11.01
N VAL A 425 -2.48 -1.84 12.25
CA VAL A 425 -2.90 -0.96 13.35
C VAL A 425 -1.96 0.22 13.48
N VAL A 426 -0.65 -0.02 13.52
CA VAL A 426 0.35 1.07 13.55
C VAL A 426 0.20 1.99 12.35
N MET A 427 0.02 1.44 11.15
CA MET A 427 -0.17 2.24 9.93
C MET A 427 -1.44 3.10 9.98
N PHE A 428 -2.57 2.60 10.51
CA PHE A 428 -3.79 3.40 10.64
C PHE A 428 -3.58 4.62 11.56
N PHE A 429 -2.95 4.42 12.72
CA PHE A 429 -2.62 5.53 13.62
C PHE A 429 -1.60 6.48 13.00
N SER A 430 -0.53 5.94 12.40
CA SER A 430 0.53 6.74 11.78
C SER A 430 0.02 7.57 10.59
N SER A 431 -0.98 7.07 9.86
CA SER A 431 -1.61 7.83 8.77
C SER A 431 -2.41 9.04 9.27
N GLY A 432 -2.90 8.98 10.51
CA GLY A 432 -3.68 10.04 11.16
C GLY A 432 -2.85 11.01 11.99
N SER A 433 -1.62 10.65 12.37
CA SER A 433 -0.76 11.48 13.22
C SER A 433 0.29 12.22 12.40
N ASN A 434 0.92 13.24 13.00
CA ASN A 434 1.91 14.07 12.33
C ASN A 434 3.34 13.48 12.36
N ASP A 435 3.46 12.14 12.46
CA ASP A 435 4.72 11.41 12.72
C ASP A 435 5.79 11.71 11.66
N SER A 436 5.38 12.04 10.43
CA SER A 436 6.27 12.28 9.30
C SER A 436 6.74 13.74 9.14
N SER A 437 6.06 14.74 9.73
CA SER A 437 6.37 16.15 9.42
C SER A 437 7.32 16.82 10.41
N GLN A 438 7.30 16.42 11.69
CA GLN A 438 8.15 17.00 12.73
C GLN A 438 9.33 16.10 13.09
N PHE A 439 10.11 15.70 12.09
CA PHE A 439 11.28 14.86 12.34
C PHE A 439 12.33 15.61 13.18
N ARG A 440 12.42 15.27 14.47
CA ARG A 440 13.47 15.78 15.35
C ARG A 440 14.63 14.79 15.36
N TRP A 441 15.88 15.26 15.26
CA TRP A 441 17.06 14.38 15.34
C TRP A 441 17.07 13.45 16.56
N ARG A 442 16.48 13.87 17.69
CA ARG A 442 16.30 13.03 18.89
C ARG A 442 15.40 11.81 18.69
N GLN A 443 14.56 11.80 17.66
CA GLN A 443 13.68 10.68 17.29
C GLN A 443 14.34 9.71 16.29
N LEU A 444 15.50 10.08 15.71
CA LEU A 444 16.22 9.25 14.74
C LEU A 444 16.48 7.82 15.23
N PRO A 445 16.95 7.57 16.48
CA PRO A 445 17.17 6.20 16.94
C PRO A 445 15.88 5.38 17.00
N GLY A 446 14.76 6.03 17.37
CA GLY A 446 13.45 5.39 17.41
C GLY A 446 12.93 5.05 16.02
N LEU A 447 13.11 5.96 15.06
CA LEU A 447 12.76 5.72 13.65
C LEU A 447 13.61 4.58 13.07
N VAL A 448 14.93 4.61 13.27
CA VAL A 448 15.84 3.55 12.81
C VAL A 448 15.45 2.21 13.42
N ALA A 449 15.17 2.15 14.73
CA ALA A 449 14.71 0.93 15.38
C ALA A 449 13.37 0.42 14.80
N PHE A 450 12.44 1.33 14.52
CA PHE A 450 11.15 1.00 13.91
C PHE A 450 11.32 0.45 12.48
N LEU A 451 12.10 1.12 11.64
CA LEU A 451 12.41 0.69 10.27
C LEU A 451 13.14 -0.65 10.26
N THR A 452 14.13 -0.83 11.15
CA THR A 452 14.85 -2.11 11.29
C THR A 452 13.91 -3.22 11.73
N GLY A 453 13.01 -2.98 12.70
CA GLY A 453 12.02 -3.97 13.10
C GLY A 453 11.04 -4.29 11.98
N PHE A 454 10.62 -3.31 11.19
CA PHE A 454 9.75 -3.51 10.03
C PHE A 454 10.46 -4.35 8.95
N ALA A 455 11.71 -4.01 8.62
CA ALA A 455 12.55 -4.75 7.68
C ALA A 455 12.81 -6.19 8.16
N LEU A 456 13.10 -6.38 9.44
CA LEU A 456 13.28 -7.70 10.06
C LEU A 456 12.00 -8.54 9.96
N THR A 457 10.85 -7.94 10.29
CA THR A 457 9.54 -8.61 10.17
C THR A 457 9.28 -9.01 8.72
N GLY A 458 9.54 -8.10 7.76
CA GLY A 458 9.44 -8.37 6.33
C GLY A 458 10.36 -9.51 5.88
N GLY A 459 11.62 -9.50 6.31
CA GLY A 459 12.59 -10.56 6.01
C GLY A 459 12.16 -11.93 6.54
N LEU A 460 11.64 -11.99 7.77
CA LEU A 460 11.10 -13.23 8.35
C LEU A 460 9.85 -13.71 7.61
N CYS A 461 8.95 -12.80 7.20
CA CYS A 461 7.81 -13.11 6.35
C CYS A 461 8.24 -13.70 4.99
N LEU A 462 9.27 -13.13 4.36
CA LEU A 462 9.84 -13.67 3.12
C LEU A 462 10.42 -15.07 3.34
N ALA A 463 11.13 -15.31 4.45
CA ALA A 463 11.64 -16.62 4.79
C ALA A 463 10.51 -17.67 4.95
N VAL A 464 9.37 -17.30 5.56
CA VAL A 464 8.16 -18.15 5.64
C VAL A 464 7.65 -18.53 4.26
N ILE A 465 7.57 -17.57 3.34
CA ILE A 465 7.07 -17.79 1.97
C ILE A 465 7.99 -18.78 1.24
N PHE A 466 9.29 -18.49 1.20
CA PHE A 466 10.24 -19.21 0.35
C PHE A 466 10.76 -20.51 0.94
N SER A 467 10.75 -20.67 2.27
CA SER A 467 11.28 -21.88 2.90
C SER A 467 10.37 -23.09 2.67
N ARG A 468 10.97 -24.24 2.34
CA ARG A 468 10.28 -25.53 2.31
C ARG A 468 10.40 -26.31 3.61
N ASN A 469 11.36 -25.93 4.45
CA ASN A 469 11.58 -26.60 5.73
C ASN A 469 10.50 -26.15 6.72
N PRO A 470 9.64 -27.05 7.23
CA PRO A 470 8.55 -26.70 8.13
C PRO A 470 9.06 -26.06 9.43
N ALA A 471 10.23 -26.46 9.93
CA ALA A 471 10.80 -25.85 11.13
C ALA A 471 11.14 -24.38 10.90
N VAL A 472 11.77 -24.05 9.76
CA VAL A 472 12.09 -22.65 9.41
C VAL A 472 10.81 -21.84 9.23
N VAL A 473 9.78 -22.41 8.58
CA VAL A 473 8.48 -21.75 8.42
C VAL A 473 7.85 -21.42 9.78
N ILE A 474 7.85 -22.36 10.72
CA ILE A 474 7.30 -22.15 12.06
C ILE A 474 8.11 -21.10 12.83
N TRP A 475 9.44 -21.24 12.90
CA TRP A 475 10.29 -20.33 13.67
C TRP A 475 10.31 -18.92 13.09
N CYS A 476 10.45 -18.77 11.77
CA CYS A 476 10.37 -17.45 11.12
C CYS A 476 8.96 -16.86 11.24
N GLY A 477 7.90 -17.67 11.15
CA GLY A 477 6.52 -17.21 11.31
C GLY A 477 6.22 -16.71 12.72
N MET A 478 6.69 -17.43 13.74
CA MET A 478 6.60 -17.01 15.14
C MET A 478 7.47 -15.77 15.40
N GLY A 479 8.69 -15.74 14.88
CA GLY A 479 9.58 -14.59 15.00
C GLY A 479 8.99 -13.33 14.37
N ALA A 480 8.38 -13.44 13.18
CA ALA A 480 7.71 -12.33 12.51
C ALA A 480 6.52 -11.82 13.33
N LEU A 481 5.71 -12.73 13.89
CA LEU A 481 4.58 -12.37 14.75
C LEU A 481 5.06 -11.62 16.00
N VAL A 482 6.08 -12.13 16.69
CA VAL A 482 6.68 -11.48 17.86
C VAL A 482 7.22 -10.09 17.50
N CYS A 483 7.95 -9.97 16.39
CA CYS A 483 8.47 -8.68 15.93
C CYS A 483 7.35 -7.67 15.64
N ALA A 484 6.28 -8.09 14.97
CA ALA A 484 5.11 -7.24 14.69
C ALA A 484 4.43 -6.75 15.98
N TRP A 485 4.31 -7.62 16.99
CA TRP A 485 3.77 -7.25 18.31
C TRP A 485 4.69 -6.32 19.09
N ILE A 486 6.01 -6.54 19.04
CA ILE A 486 7.00 -5.64 19.65
C ILE A 486 6.92 -4.25 19.02
N LEU A 487 6.79 -4.16 17.69
CA LEU A 487 6.61 -2.91 16.97
C LEU A 487 5.33 -2.18 17.39
N LEU A 488 4.19 -2.89 17.46
CA LEU A 488 2.94 -2.33 17.95
C LEU A 488 3.07 -1.82 19.40
N TRP A 489 3.72 -2.60 20.27
CA TRP A 489 3.95 -2.20 21.66
C TRP A 489 4.86 -0.97 21.77
N ALA A 490 5.95 -0.93 21.01
CA ALA A 490 6.86 0.20 20.95
C ALA A 490 6.15 1.46 20.46
N TYR A 491 5.34 1.33 19.39
CA TYR A 491 4.51 2.41 18.88
C TYR A 491 3.50 2.91 19.91
N ALA A 492 2.79 1.99 20.58
CA ALA A 492 1.85 2.31 21.65
C ALA A 492 2.52 3.08 22.80
N ARG A 493 3.76 2.72 23.15
CA ARG A 493 4.55 3.43 24.17
C ARG A 493 4.88 4.85 23.73
N MET A 494 5.34 5.03 22.49
CA MET A 494 5.62 6.36 21.94
C MET A 494 4.36 7.25 21.93
N PHE A 495 3.23 6.68 21.52
CA PHE A 495 1.94 7.35 21.51
C PHE A 495 1.51 7.81 22.92
N ARG A 496 1.63 6.95 23.93
CA ARG A 496 1.29 7.32 25.32
C ARG A 496 2.18 8.41 25.90
N THR A 497 3.44 8.50 25.48
CA THR A 497 4.35 9.55 25.94
C THR A 497 4.07 10.91 25.31
N GLY A 498 3.01 11.06 24.51
CA GLY A 498 2.66 12.32 23.84
C GLY A 498 3.70 12.75 22.81
N LYS A 499 4.48 11.81 22.28
CA LYS A 499 5.50 12.10 21.26
C LYS A 499 4.90 12.38 19.88
N PHE A 500 3.65 12.00 19.69
CA PHE A 500 2.91 12.21 18.46
C PHE A 500 1.86 13.29 18.69
N ASP A 501 1.92 14.32 17.85
CA ASP A 501 0.87 15.31 17.78
C ASP A 501 -0.25 14.77 16.88
N LEU A 502 -1.47 14.80 17.40
CA LEU A 502 -2.68 14.42 16.66
C LEU A 502 -3.23 15.61 15.87
N LEU A 503 -2.73 16.82 16.14
CA LEU A 503 -3.00 18.00 15.34
C LEU A 503 -1.99 18.05 14.20
N GLN A 504 -2.44 17.78 12.98
CA GLN A 504 -1.64 18.08 11.80
C GLN A 504 -1.76 19.57 11.48
N ILE A 505 -0.95 20.39 12.15
CA ILE A 505 -0.80 21.81 11.82
C ILE A 505 -0.13 21.88 10.44
N PRO A 506 -0.74 22.54 9.42
CA PRO A 506 -0.03 22.90 8.22
C PRO A 506 1.15 23.78 8.63
N GLN A 507 2.37 23.32 8.43
CA GLN A 507 3.53 24.15 8.72
C GLN A 507 3.59 25.28 7.68
N VAL A 508 3.09 26.45 8.06
CA VAL A 508 3.39 27.71 7.41
C VAL A 508 4.75 28.14 7.97
N SER A 509 5.84 27.76 7.29
CA SER A 509 7.19 28.20 7.62
C SER A 509 7.75 29.04 6.51
#